data_AF-A0AAN0LUD4-F1
#
_entry.id   AF-A0AAN0LUD4-F1
#
_cell.length_a   1.000
_cell.length_b   1.000
_cell.length_c   1.000
_cell.angle_alpha   90.00
_cell.angle_beta   90.00
_cell.angle_gamma   90.00
#
_symmetry.space_group_name_H-M   'P 1'
#
loop_
_entity.id
_entity.type
_entity.pdbx_description
1 polymer ?
#
loop_
_entity_poly.entity_id
_entity_poly.type
_entity_poly.pdbx_seq_one_letter_code
_entity_poly.pdbx_strand_id
1 'polypeptide(L)' 'MYSQDGNIDVALAASRDGLNKDFVEAKEWNDGEATLPVEEQVTFYRSLIYAGTSRKRT' A
#
# COMPACT_ATOMS: atom_id res chain seq x y z
N MET A 1 9.66 21.33 11.84
CA MET A 1 9.60 20.44 13.01
C MET A 1 10.69 19.41 12.87
N TYR A 2 11.82 19.63 13.54
CA TYR A 2 12.81 18.63 13.95
C TYR A 2 13.22 19.04 15.37
N SER A 3 13.19 18.10 16.32
CA SER A 3 13.51 18.37 17.73
C SER A 3 15.02 18.36 17.92
N GLN A 4 15.53 19.30 18.71
CA GLN A 4 16.96 19.47 18.98
C GLN A 4 17.56 18.36 19.88
N ASP A 5 16.88 17.22 20.07
CA ASP A 5 17.19 16.20 21.10
C ASP A 5 17.21 14.73 20.61
N GLY A 6 17.19 14.43 19.32
CA GLY A 6 17.20 13.02 18.86
C GLY A 6 16.50 12.74 17.56
N ASN A 7 16.70 13.62 16.58
CA ASN A 7 16.74 13.37 15.13
C ASN A 7 15.90 12.18 14.62
N ILE A 8 14.59 12.22 14.83
CA ILE A 8 13.68 11.53 13.91
C ILE A 8 13.52 12.47 12.73
N ASP A 9 14.26 12.18 11.67
CA ASP A 9 13.98 12.77 10.38
C ASP A 9 12.74 12.05 9.81
N VAL A 10 11.54 12.58 10.06
CA VAL A 10 10.32 12.03 9.44
C VAL A 10 10.36 12.39 7.97
N ALA A 11 11.07 11.60 7.18
CA ALA A 11 10.94 11.58 5.74
C ALA A 11 9.57 10.97 5.39
N LEU A 12 8.48 11.71 5.62
CA LEU A 12 7.17 11.41 5.05
C LEU A 12 7.16 11.83 3.57
N ALA A 13 8.08 11.28 2.80
CA ALA A 13 8.10 11.38 1.34
C ALA A 13 7.72 10.02 0.76
N ALA A 14 6.61 9.44 1.23
CA ALA A 14 5.97 8.35 0.50
C ALA A 14 5.15 8.97 -0.64
N SER A 15 5.83 9.62 -1.59
CA SER A 15 5.29 9.74 -2.95
C SER A 15 5.27 8.32 -3.47
N ARG A 16 4.09 7.68 -3.48
CA ARG A 16 3.95 6.39 -4.13
C ARG A 16 3.91 6.69 -5.62
N ASP A 17 4.92 6.21 -6.35
CA ASP A 17 4.80 6.14 -7.80
C ASP A 17 3.47 5.47 -8.14
N GLY A 18 2.77 6.05 -9.11
CA GLY A 18 1.56 5.43 -9.63
C GLY A 18 1.87 3.99 -9.97
N LEU A 19 1.02 3.06 -9.54
CA LEU A 19 1.13 1.65 -9.92
C LEU A 19 -0.11 1.29 -10.72
N ASN A 20 0.07 0.52 -11.80
CA ASN A 20 -1.02 0.14 -12.70
C ASN A 20 -2.09 -0.77 -12.05
N LYS A 21 -1.84 -1.31 -10.86
CA LYS A 21 -2.79 -2.12 -10.08
C LYS A 21 -3.62 -1.24 -9.13
N ASP A 22 -4.35 -0.29 -9.70
CA ASP A 22 -5.22 0.62 -8.94
C ASP A 22 -6.70 0.44 -9.32
N PHE A 23 -7.25 -0.75 -9.02
CA PHE A 23 -8.62 -1.10 -9.38
C PHE A 23 -9.58 -0.91 -8.19
N VAL A 24 -10.84 -0.60 -8.47
CA VAL A 24 -11.91 -0.60 -7.45
C VAL A 24 -12.22 -2.02 -6.99
N GLU A 25 -12.26 -2.97 -7.94
CA GLU A 25 -12.61 -4.35 -7.68
C GLU A 25 -11.40 -5.16 -7.20
N ALA A 26 -11.48 -5.70 -5.98
CA ALA A 26 -10.36 -6.41 -5.35
C ALA A 26 -9.86 -7.63 -6.14
N LYS A 27 -10.74 -8.26 -6.94
CA LYS A 27 -10.39 -9.41 -7.79
C LYS A 27 -9.38 -9.04 -8.89
N GLU A 28 -9.32 -7.77 -9.29
CA GLU A 28 -8.48 -7.29 -10.39
C GLU A 28 -7.06 -6.95 -9.91
N TRP A 29 -6.82 -6.98 -8.59
CA TRP A 29 -5.53 -6.62 -8.01
C TRP A 29 -4.47 -7.70 -8.24
N ASN A 30 -4.91 -8.93 -8.50
CA ASN A 30 -4.04 -10.07 -8.75
C ASN A 30 -4.46 -10.79 -10.03
N ASP A 31 -3.97 -10.30 -11.16
CA ASP A 31 -4.10 -10.91 -12.48
C ASP A 31 -2.94 -11.86 -12.82
N GLY A 32 -2.01 -12.09 -11.89
CA GLY A 32 -0.81 -12.91 -12.09
C GLY A 32 0.34 -12.20 -12.81
N GLU A 33 0.16 -10.94 -13.21
CA GLU A 33 1.17 -10.14 -13.92
C GLU A 33 1.90 -9.18 -12.98
N ALA A 34 3.08 -8.74 -13.40
CA ALA A 34 3.86 -7.77 -12.64
C ALA A 34 3.12 -6.43 -12.46
N THR A 35 3.34 -5.80 -11.31
CA THR A 35 2.91 -4.40 -11.09
C THR A 35 3.90 -3.47 -11.80
N LEU A 36 3.37 -2.59 -12.64
CA LEU A 36 4.15 -1.65 -13.45
C LEU A 36 3.97 -0.22 -12.94
N PRO A 37 5.01 0.63 -13.03
CA PRO A 37 4.88 2.04 -12.75
C PRO A 37 3.99 2.71 -13.79
N VAL A 38 3.25 3.73 -13.36
CA VAL A 38 2.54 4.69 -14.22
C VAL A 38 2.96 6.10 -13.83
N GLU A 39 2.86 7.04 -14.77
CA GLU A 39 3.28 8.43 -14.53
C GLU A 39 2.35 9.18 -13.56
N GLU A 40 1.12 8.70 -13.40
CA GLU A 40 0.11 9.33 -12.57
C GLU A 40 0.34 9.07 -11.08
N GLN A 41 0.72 10.11 -10.34
CA GLN A 41 0.92 10.05 -8.90
C GLN A 41 -0.42 10.06 -8.15
N VAL A 42 -0.53 9.23 -7.11
CA VAL A 42 -1.74 9.15 -6.26
C VAL A 42 -1.46 9.59 -4.83
N THR A 43 -2.40 10.28 -4.21
CA THR A 43 -2.28 10.82 -2.84
C THR A 43 -3.02 9.98 -1.79
N PHE A 44 -3.37 8.74 -2.11
CA PHE A 44 -4.16 7.86 -1.26
C PHE A 44 -3.58 6.45 -1.11
N TYR A 45 -4.03 5.78 -0.04
CA TYR A 45 -3.68 4.40 0.29
C TYR A 45 -4.94 3.52 0.32
N ARG A 46 -4.77 2.22 0.07
CA ARG A 46 -5.84 1.21 0.16
C ARG A 46 -5.54 0.23 1.29
N SER A 47 -6.55 -0.07 2.11
CA SER A 47 -6.47 -1.09 3.17
C SER A 47 -6.95 -2.44 2.66
N LEU A 48 -6.39 -3.52 3.21
CA LEU A 48 -6.78 -4.90 2.92
C LEU A 48 -7.28 -5.58 4.19
N ILE A 49 -8.39 -6.30 4.10
CA ILE A 49 -8.87 -7.21 5.15
C ILE A 49 -8.63 -8.64 4.66
N TYR A 50 -7.79 -9.39 5.37
CA TYR A 50 -7.54 -10.80 5.07
C TYR A 50 -8.24 -11.68 6.12
N ALA A 51 -9.17 -12.51 5.67
CA ALA A 51 -9.86 -13.48 6.50
C ALA A 51 -9.50 -14.90 6.03
N GLY A 52 -9.04 -15.73 6.96
CA GLY A 52 -8.78 -17.16 6.75
C GLY A 52 -9.58 -17.99 7.73
N THR A 53 -9.79 -19.27 7.41
CA THR A 53 -10.43 -20.19 8.36
C THR A 53 -9.57 -20.31 9.61
N SER A 54 -10.17 -20.14 10.78
CA SER A 54 -9.49 -20.49 12.02
C SER A 54 -9.50 -22.01 12.17
N ARG A 55 -8.45 -22.58 12.76
CA ARG A 55 -8.45 -24.00 13.11
C ARG A 55 -9.65 -24.26 14.02
N LYS A 56 -10.56 -25.13 13.59
CA LYS A 56 -11.67 -25.61 14.44
C LYS A 56 -11.03 -26.19 15.70
N ARG A 57 -11.29 -25.57 16.86
CA ARG A 57 -10.93 -26.17 18.15
C ARG A 57 -11.85 -27.38 18.33
N THR A 58 -11.28 -28.57 18.23
CA THR A 58 -11.86 -29.82 18.74
C THR A 58 -11.67 -29.88 20.24
#